data_AF-A0A7V1SJY5-F1
#
_entry.id   AF-A0A7V1SJY5-F1
#
_cell.length_a   1.000
_cell.length_b   1.000
_cell.length_c   1.000
_cell.angle_alpha   90.00
_cell.angle_beta   90.00
_cell.angle_gamma   90.00
#
_symmetry.space_group_name_H-M   'P 1'
#
loop_
_entity.id
_entity.type
_entity.pdbx_description
1 polymer ?
#
loop_
_entity_poly.entity_id
_entity_poly.type
_entity_poly.pdbx_seq_one_letter_code
_entity_poly.pdbx_strand_id
1 'polypeptide(L)'
;MTQEIAIGNVVLGGNRPLALIAGPCAIEDEGLTLRIAEYLQKLCAELGIGLIFKASYDKANRTSVDSYRGPGIEKGLEIINKVK
;
A
#
# COMPACT_ATOMS: atom_id res chain seq x y z
N MET A 1 2.48 -26.56 10.47
CA MET A 1 3.20 -25.58 9.63
C MET A 1 2.18 -24.57 9.13
N THR A 2 2.49 -23.29 9.20
CA THR A 2 1.63 -22.23 8.65
C THR A 2 1.68 -22.27 7.12
N GLN A 3 0.55 -21.97 6.47
CA GLN A 3 0.45 -21.97 5.01
C GLN A 3 1.29 -20.83 4.41
N GLU A 4 1.89 -21.08 3.24
CA GLU A 4 2.56 -20.06 2.44
C GLU A 4 1.60 -19.45 1.41
N ILE A 5 1.64 -18.12 1.26
CA ILE A 5 0.81 -17.36 0.31
C ILE A 5 1.70 -16.42 -0.49
N ALA A 6 1.73 -16.58 -1.81
CA ALA A 6 2.47 -15.71 -2.72
C ALA A 6 1.61 -14.52 -3.20
N ILE A 7 2.17 -13.31 -3.11
CA ILE A 7 1.59 -12.05 -3.60
C ILE A 7 2.68 -11.36 -4.44
N GLY A 8 2.59 -11.51 -5.76
CA GLY A 8 3.67 -11.08 -6.66
C GLY A 8 4.99 -11.76 -6.30
N ASN A 9 5.99 -10.97 -5.92
CA ASN A 9 7.32 -11.42 -5.48
C ASN A 9 7.45 -11.61 -3.95
N VAL A 10 6.41 -11.30 -3.16
CA VAL A 10 6.40 -11.45 -1.70
C VAL A 10 5.71 -12.76 -1.32
N VAL A 11 6.29 -13.52 -0.39
CA VAL A 11 5.69 -14.76 0.13
C VAL A 11 5.48 -14.63 1.63
N LEU A 12 4.23 -14.75 2.08
CA LEU A 12 3.80 -14.66 3.47
C LEU A 12 3.71 -16.05 4.10
N GLY A 13 4.02 -16.17 5.39
CA GLY A 13 3.82 -17.40 6.17
C GLY A 13 5.02 -18.35 6.17
N GLY A 14 4.81 -19.57 6.66
CA GLY A 14 5.87 -20.56 6.83
C GLY A 14 7.05 -20.05 7.67
N ASN A 15 8.27 -20.32 7.20
CA ASN A 15 9.53 -19.81 7.74
C ASN A 15 10.13 -18.71 6.84
N ARG A 16 9.29 -17.98 6.09
CA ARG A 16 9.74 -16.89 5.21
C ARG A 16 10.11 -15.65 6.03
N PRO A 17 10.97 -14.75 5.49
CA PRO A 17 11.24 -13.47 6.12
C PRO A 17 9.96 -12.66 6.37
N LEU A 18 10.02 -11.74 7.34
CA LEU A 18 8.95 -10.78 7.58
C LEU A 18 8.59 -10.05 6.27
N ALA A 19 7.30 -9.84 6.07
CA ALA A 19 6.78 -8.97 5.03
C ALA A 19 5.97 -7.84 5.67
N LEU A 20 6.03 -6.66 5.04
CA LEU A 20 5.39 -5.44 5.49
C LEU A 20 4.28 -5.03 4.51
N ILE A 21 3.08 -4.81 5.04
CA ILE A 21 1.99 -4.14 4.31
C ILE A 21 1.94 -2.71 4.82
N ALA A 22 2.33 -1.73 4.01
CA ALA A 22 2.48 -0.35 4.46
C ALA A 22 2.18 0.68 3.37
N GLY A 23 1.83 1.88 3.82
CA GLY A 23 1.54 3.03 2.98
C GLY A 23 0.57 3.99 3.69
N PRO A 24 0.12 5.05 3.01
CA PRO A 24 -0.77 6.03 3.62
C PRO A 24 -2.15 5.44 3.93
N CYS A 25 -2.85 6.08 4.88
CA CYS A 25 -4.21 5.65 5.23
C CYS A 25 -5.16 5.75 4.03
N ALA A 26 -5.13 6.88 3.34
CA ALA A 26 -5.87 7.17 2.11
C ALA A 26 -4.96 7.89 1.09
N ILE A 27 -5.36 7.90 -0.17
CA ILE A 27 -4.70 8.70 -1.20
C ILE A 27 -5.15 10.15 -1.03
N GLU A 28 -4.22 11.03 -0.70
CA GLU A 28 -4.46 12.47 -0.55
C GLU A 28 -3.97 13.26 -1.76
N ASP A 29 -2.79 12.87 -2.26
CA ASP A 29 -2.12 13.46 -3.41
C ASP A 29 -1.31 12.38 -4.14
N GLU A 30 -1.24 12.49 -5.47
CA GLU A 30 -0.47 11.56 -6.31
C GLU A 30 1.02 11.63 -5.98
N GLY A 31 1.59 12.84 -5.92
CA GLY A 31 3.01 13.05 -5.67
C GLY A 31 3.43 12.54 -4.29
N LEU A 32 2.63 12.81 -3.25
CA LEU A 32 2.84 12.28 -1.91
C LEU A 32 2.78 10.75 -1.88
N THR A 33 1.80 10.15 -2.54
CA THR A 33 1.62 8.70 -2.59
C THR A 33 2.85 8.02 -3.20
N LEU A 34 3.35 8.56 -4.33
CA LEU A 34 4.54 8.02 -4.99
C LEU A 34 5.81 8.20 -4.15
N ARG A 35 5.99 9.34 -3.47
CA ARG A 35 7.14 9.55 -2.57
C ARG A 35 7.13 8.57 -1.39
N ILE A 36 5.98 8.31 -0.79
CA ILE A 36 5.86 7.33 0.30
C ILE A 36 6.20 5.93 -0.21
N ALA A 37 5.67 5.55 -1.38
CA ALA A 37 5.96 4.25 -1.98
C ALA A 37 7.45 4.06 -2.26
N GLU A 38 8.10 5.05 -2.88
CA GLU A 38 9.54 5.02 -3.17
C GLU A 38 10.38 4.90 -1.89
N TYR A 39 10.05 5.67 -0.86
CA TYR A 39 10.73 5.59 0.42
C TYR A 39 10.61 4.21 1.06
N LEU A 40 9.39 3.66 1.13
CA LEU A 40 9.14 2.34 1.70
C LEU A 40 9.85 1.24 0.90
N GLN A 41 9.85 1.32 -0.42
CA GLN A 41 10.53 0.35 -1.28
C GLN A 41 12.04 0.31 -0.98
N LYS A 42 12.69 1.48 -0.91
CA LYS A 42 14.13 1.59 -0.58
C LYS A 42 14.42 1.02 0.81
N LEU A 43 13.65 1.43 1.82
CA LEU A 43 13.82 0.98 3.19
C LEU A 43 13.66 -0.55 3.33
N CYS A 44 12.61 -1.11 2.72
CA CYS A 44 12.37 -2.55 2.75
C CYS A 44 13.44 -3.34 2.00
N ALA A 45 13.97 -2.80 0.90
CA ALA A 45 15.09 -3.41 0.18
C ALA A 45 16.37 -3.43 1.03
N GLU A 46 16.70 -2.33 1.70
CA GLU A 46 17.84 -2.24 2.62
C GLU A 46 17.75 -3.23 3.79
N LEU A 47 16.53 -3.45 4.31
CA LEU A 47 16.27 -4.37 5.42
C LEU A 47 16.03 -5.82 5.00
N GLY A 48 15.97 -6.12 3.69
CA GLY A 48 15.65 -7.45 3.17
C GLY A 48 14.22 -7.93 3.50
N ILE A 49 13.27 -6.99 3.65
CA ILE A 49 11.87 -7.24 3.99
C ILE A 49 11.01 -7.13 2.73
N GLY A 50 10.07 -8.07 2.53
CA GLY A 50 9.11 -7.97 1.43
C GLY A 50 8.11 -6.84 1.67
N LEU A 51 7.81 -6.01 0.67
CA LEU A 51 6.85 -4.91 0.80
C LEU A 51 5.61 -5.13 -0.08
N ILE A 52 4.43 -4.89 0.49
CA ILE A 52 3.17 -4.73 -0.23
C ILE A 52 2.67 -3.31 0.06
N PHE A 53 2.69 -2.44 -0.95
CA PHE A 53 2.21 -1.08 -0.79
C PHE A 53 0.68 -1.05 -0.64
N LYS A 54 0.17 -0.25 0.30
CA LYS A 54 -1.26 -0.10 0.57
C LYS A 54 -1.66 1.36 0.66
N ALA A 55 -2.75 1.72 -0.02
CA ALA A 55 -3.45 2.98 0.17
C ALA A 55 -4.96 2.80 -0.11
N SER A 56 -5.81 3.57 0.56
CA SER A 56 -7.26 3.55 0.29
C SER A 56 -7.64 4.67 -0.70
N TYR A 57 -8.36 4.34 -1.77
CA TYR A 57 -8.88 5.34 -2.72
C TYR A 57 -10.21 5.98 -2.28
N ASP A 58 -10.94 5.31 -1.38
CA ASP A 58 -12.17 5.78 -0.77
C ASP A 58 -12.22 5.38 0.72
N LYS A 59 -12.79 6.25 1.55
CA LYS A 59 -13.05 6.04 2.97
C LYS A 59 -14.56 6.11 3.17
N ALA A 60 -15.23 4.98 2.98
CA ALA A 60 -16.70 4.91 3.04
C ALA A 60 -17.31 5.11 4.44
N ASN A 61 -16.49 5.07 5.49
CA ASN A 61 -16.90 5.06 6.89
C ASN A 61 -16.55 6.37 7.62
N ARG A 62 -16.78 7.52 6.98
CA ARG A 62 -16.60 8.84 7.62
C ARG A 62 -17.80 9.19 8.50
N THR A 63 -17.54 9.91 9.58
CA THR A 63 -18.59 10.37 10.52
C THR A 63 -19.47 11.47 9.94
N SER A 64 -18.97 12.24 8.98
CA SER A 64 -19.73 13.25 8.23
C SER A 64 -19.70 12.93 6.74
N VAL A 65 -20.83 13.15 6.06
CA VAL A 65 -20.97 12.94 4.61
C VAL A 65 -20.10 13.89 3.79
N ASP A 66 -19.87 15.10 4.30
CA ASP A 66 -19.10 16.16 3.62
C ASP A 66 -17.59 16.02 3.82
N SER A 67 -17.16 15.02 4.59
CA SER A 67 -15.75 14.71 4.76
C SER A 67 -15.09 14.26 3.45
N TYR A 68 -13.87 14.73 3.18
CA TYR A 68 -13.05 14.18 2.11
C TYR A 68 -12.91 12.66 2.24
N ARG A 69 -13.19 11.89 1.18
CA ARG A 69 -13.13 10.42 1.23
C ARG A 69 -11.95 9.83 0.47
N GLY A 70 -11.23 10.62 -0.31
CA GLY A 70 -10.23 10.11 -1.24
C GLY A 70 -10.56 10.54 -2.68
N PRO A 71 -9.71 10.17 -3.64
CA PRO A 71 -9.88 10.53 -5.05
C PRO A 71 -10.98 9.73 -5.77
N GLY A 72 -11.56 8.71 -5.14
CA GLY A 72 -12.51 7.80 -5.78
C GLY A 72 -11.82 6.67 -6.54
N ILE A 73 -12.62 5.71 -7.03
CA ILE A 73 -12.11 4.46 -7.60
C ILE A 73 -11.29 4.68 -8.87
N GLU A 74 -11.76 5.46 -9.82
CA GLU A 74 -11.08 5.68 -11.11
C GLU A 74 -9.72 6.34 -10.87
N LYS A 75 -9.72 7.52 -10.23
CA LYS A 75 -8.48 8.28 -10.01
C LYS A 75 -7.55 7.59 -9.02
N GLY A 76 -8.09 6.92 -8.00
CA GLY A 76 -7.30 6.15 -7.06
C GLY A 76 -6.58 4.97 -7.71
N LEU A 77 -7.25 4.22 -8.58
CA LEU A 77 -6.63 3.12 -9.33
C LEU A 77 -5.57 3.63 -10.32
N GLU A 78 -5.80 4.77 -10.98
CA GLU A 78 -4.76 5.40 -11.81
C GLU A 78 -3.48 5.71 -11.01
N ILE A 79 -3.63 6.27 -9.80
CA ILE A 79 -2.50 6.60 -8.93
C ILE A 79 -1.80 5.34 -8.43
N ILE A 80 -2.56 4.33 -7.98
CA ILE A 80 -2.00 3.04 -7.53
C ILE A 80 -1.24 2.35 -8.66
N ASN A 81 -1.74 2.40 -9.90
CA ASN A 81 -1.06 1.81 -11.05
C ASN A 81 0.29 2.47 -11.39
N LYS A 82 0.54 3.70 -10.91
CA LYS A 82 1.84 4.37 -11.05
C LYS A 82 2.87 3.93 -10.01
N VAL A 83 2.45 3.30 -8.92
CA VAL A 83 3.35 2.73 -7.90
C VAL A 83 4.09 1.53 -8.49
N LYS A 84 5.42 1.47 -8.30
CA LYS A 84 6.30 0.41 -8.82
C LYS A 84 7.20 -0.16 -7.74
#